data_AF-A0A1V5X705-F1
#
_entry.id   AF-A0A1V5X705-F1
#
_cell.length_a   1.000
_cell.length_b   1.000
_cell.length_c   1.000
_cell.angle_alpha   90.00
_cell.angle_beta   90.00
_cell.angle_gamma   90.00
#
_symmetry.space_group_name_H-M   'P 1'
#
loop_
_entity.id
_entity.type
_entity.pdbx_description
1 polymer ?
#
loop_
_entity_poly.entity_id
_entity_poly.type
_entity_poly.pdbx_seq_one_letter_code
_entity_poly.pdbx_strand_id
1 'polypeptide(L)'
;MAVVTAAVAGWLLFGGPDVWSSAEAAAAQSAPAMEPTPAIRAEGRVSTYPGDQVHLGTELGGTITRLHVREGETVKKGDILVEFDDTTLRAALGEAKAGVHAHNARAGFHVKETQRLKTLSDSGAVPPRELDRAKSERNATFAETAVALSTVKRIEADLAKTVLRAPIDGTIIACSVEQGETLPPMAQLLTIANLDRLRIVAEVDEFDAARVELGSEATITAEGLDTSWDAKVEEVPGALVPKGLKPRDPARPVDTRVLLVKLGLLQPTPLKLGQRVEVRIHLPPTHASEGR
;
A
#
# COMPACT_ATOMS: atom_id res chain seq x y z
N MET A 1 -16.44 -2.55 116.25
CA MET A 1 -15.11 -1.96 116.53
C MET A 1 -14.54 -1.50 115.19
N ALA A 2 -14.59 -0.19 114.95
CA ALA A 2 -14.14 0.46 113.73
C ALA A 2 -12.67 0.83 113.83
N VAL A 3 -11.90 0.70 112.75
CA VAL A 3 -10.80 1.60 112.40
C VAL A 3 -10.70 1.69 110.87
N VAL A 4 -10.55 2.93 110.40
CA VAL A 4 -10.51 3.45 109.03
C VAL A 4 -9.08 3.96 108.76
N THR A 5 -8.76 4.23 107.49
CA THR A 5 -7.60 5.00 106.93
C THR A 5 -6.27 4.25 106.75
N ALA A 6 -5.41 4.49 105.76
CA ALA A 6 -5.41 5.23 104.47
C ALA A 6 -4.00 5.06 103.82
N ALA A 7 -3.86 5.53 102.57
CA ALA A 7 -2.61 5.92 101.86
C ALA A 7 -1.80 4.84 101.13
N VAL A 8 -1.16 5.06 99.96
CA VAL A 8 -1.08 6.14 98.95
C VAL A 8 -0.50 5.51 97.65
N ALA A 9 -0.75 6.18 96.53
CA ALA A 9 -0.33 5.96 95.13
C ALA A 9 1.13 5.54 94.81
N GLY A 10 1.31 4.88 93.65
CA GLY A 10 2.49 5.08 92.78
C GLY A 10 2.97 3.87 91.94
N TRP A 11 3.16 4.11 90.63
CA TRP A 11 4.07 3.46 89.66
C TRP A 11 3.60 2.34 88.71
N LEU A 12 3.32 2.75 87.46
CA LEU A 12 4.01 2.43 86.20
C LEU A 12 4.79 1.10 86.05
N LEU A 13 4.53 0.45 84.90
CA LEU A 13 5.42 -0.30 83.97
C LEU A 13 5.27 -1.84 83.83
N PHE A 14 5.03 -2.21 82.56
CA PHE A 14 5.47 -3.41 81.81
C PHE A 14 4.77 -4.78 81.98
N GLY A 15 4.35 -5.33 80.82
CA GLY A 15 4.57 -6.74 80.46
C GLY A 15 3.33 -7.57 80.09
N GLY A 16 3.06 -7.74 78.78
CA GLY A 16 2.09 -8.72 78.24
C GLY A 16 2.54 -10.18 78.40
N PRO A 17 1.85 -11.20 77.81
CA PRO A 17 1.56 -11.22 76.37
C PRO A 17 0.20 -11.83 75.96
N ASP A 18 -0.39 -11.33 74.87
CA ASP A 18 -1.50 -11.97 74.17
C ASP A 18 -1.03 -12.78 72.96
N VAL A 19 -1.65 -13.94 72.85
CA VAL A 19 -1.54 -15.01 71.87
C VAL A 19 -2.02 -14.60 70.48
N TRP A 20 -1.24 -14.94 69.45
CA TRP A 20 -1.75 -15.14 68.08
C TRP A 20 -1.23 -16.43 67.43
N SER A 21 -2.16 -17.03 66.69
CA SER A 21 -2.18 -18.36 66.09
C SER A 21 -1.58 -18.39 64.68
N SER A 22 -0.70 -19.36 64.47
CA SER A 22 -0.53 -20.28 63.31
C SER A 22 -0.54 -19.75 61.86
N ALA A 23 0.65 -19.76 61.27
CA ALA A 23 1.08 -20.54 60.08
C ALA A 23 0.48 -20.31 58.67
N GLU A 24 1.42 -20.26 57.72
CA GLU A 24 1.33 -20.59 56.30
C GLU A 24 0.84 -19.52 55.30
N ALA A 25 1.76 -18.68 54.85
CA ALA A 25 1.77 -18.22 53.45
C ALA A 25 3.19 -18.42 52.91
N ALA A 26 3.32 -19.50 52.13
CA ALA A 26 4.54 -19.96 51.50
C ALA A 26 5.27 -18.84 50.75
N ALA A 27 6.60 -18.91 50.84
CA ALA A 27 7.54 -18.12 50.08
C ALA A 27 7.10 -17.99 48.62
N ALA A 28 6.91 -16.75 48.17
CA ALA A 28 6.82 -16.42 46.77
C ALA A 28 8.12 -16.89 46.11
N GLN A 29 8.03 -18.01 45.39
CA GLN A 29 9.01 -18.38 44.39
C GLN A 29 8.97 -17.29 43.33
N SER A 30 9.89 -16.34 43.44
CA SER A 30 10.24 -15.42 42.36
C SER A 30 10.51 -16.29 41.13
N ALA A 31 9.60 -16.24 40.15
CA ALA A 31 9.86 -16.78 38.83
C ALA A 31 11.24 -16.26 38.39
N PRO A 32 12.13 -17.11 37.83
CA PRO A 32 13.41 -16.63 37.35
C PRO A 32 13.11 -15.51 36.35
N ALA A 33 13.62 -14.31 36.64
CA ALA A 33 13.66 -13.23 35.67
C ALA A 33 14.41 -13.80 34.48
N MET A 34 13.68 -14.09 33.40
CA MET A 34 14.25 -14.48 32.12
C MET A 34 15.29 -13.40 31.81
N GLU A 35 16.57 -13.79 31.74
CA GLU A 35 17.65 -12.87 31.44
C GLU A 35 17.24 -12.08 30.19
N PRO A 36 17.40 -10.74 30.15
CA PRO A 36 17.02 -9.99 28.96
C PRO A 36 17.93 -10.45 27.82
N THR A 37 17.42 -11.35 26.98
CA THR A 37 18.06 -11.70 25.72
C THR A 37 18.42 -10.38 25.04
N PRO A 38 19.68 -10.19 24.60
CA PRO A 38 20.08 -8.94 23.99
C PRO A 38 19.21 -8.71 22.74
N ALA A 39 18.30 -7.75 22.85
CA ALA A 39 17.34 -7.41 21.82
C ALA A 39 17.51 -5.95 21.42
N ILE A 40 17.50 -5.68 20.13
CA ILE A 40 17.55 -4.33 19.57
C ILE A 40 16.13 -3.77 19.60
N ARG A 41 15.94 -2.63 20.24
CA ARG A 41 14.65 -1.92 20.30
C ARG A 41 14.57 -0.85 19.22
N ALA A 42 13.66 -1.04 18.29
CA ALA A 42 13.40 -0.12 17.20
C ALA A 42 11.93 0.35 17.22
N GLU A 43 11.70 1.54 16.68
CA GLU A 43 10.35 2.03 16.40
C GLU A 43 9.99 1.68 14.96
N GLY A 44 8.79 1.16 14.73
CA GLY A 44 8.34 0.77 13.41
C GLY A 44 6.96 1.29 13.06
N ARG A 45 6.64 1.19 11.77
CA ARG A 45 5.32 1.49 11.22
C ARG A 45 4.84 0.33 10.36
N VAL A 46 3.55 0.01 10.50
CA VAL A 46 2.86 -0.94 9.61
C VAL A 46 2.74 -0.34 8.21
N SER A 47 3.20 -1.08 7.22
CA SER A 47 3.26 -0.67 5.81
C SER A 47 2.84 -1.85 4.92
N THR A 48 2.51 -1.57 3.67
CA THR A 48 2.23 -2.59 2.65
C THR A 48 3.51 -3.01 1.94
N TYR A 49 3.47 -4.16 1.26
CA TYR A 49 4.52 -4.51 0.31
C TYR A 49 4.44 -3.61 -0.93
N PRO A 50 5.55 -3.48 -1.68
CA PRO A 50 5.51 -2.76 -2.95
C PRO A 50 4.47 -3.39 -3.88
N GLY A 51 3.60 -2.55 -4.46
CA GLY A 51 2.49 -3.00 -5.32
C GLY A 51 1.19 -3.33 -4.58
N ASP A 52 1.23 -3.53 -3.26
CA ASP A 52 0.04 -3.78 -2.42
C ASP A 52 -0.63 -2.48 -1.94
N GLN A 53 -0.10 -1.31 -2.32
CA GLN A 53 -0.79 -0.02 -2.17
C GLN A 53 -0.64 0.79 -3.46
N VAL A 54 -1.77 1.26 -3.98
CA VAL A 54 -1.83 2.01 -5.24
C VAL A 54 -2.67 3.27 -5.05
N HIS A 55 -2.10 4.41 -5.44
CA HIS A 55 -2.82 5.66 -5.56
C HIS A 55 -3.43 5.73 -6.95
N LEU A 56 -4.72 5.96 -7.00
CA LEU A 56 -5.51 6.00 -8.22
C LEU A 56 -5.92 7.43 -8.50
N GLY A 57 -5.74 7.86 -9.75
CA GLY A 57 -6.04 9.20 -10.21
C GLY A 57 -6.68 9.20 -11.60
N THR A 58 -7.08 10.39 -12.05
CA THR A 58 -7.59 10.60 -13.43
C THR A 58 -6.49 11.18 -14.31
N GLU A 59 -6.35 10.71 -15.55
CA GLU A 59 -5.40 11.30 -16.50
C GLU A 59 -6.00 12.46 -17.30
N LEU A 60 -7.29 12.37 -17.66
CA LEU A 60 -7.94 13.33 -18.56
C LEU A 60 -8.63 14.48 -17.82
N GLY A 61 -8.94 14.31 -16.53
CA GLY A 61 -9.84 15.21 -15.82
C GLY A 61 -11.29 15.06 -16.32
N GLY A 62 -12.23 15.71 -15.63
CA GLY A 62 -13.65 15.65 -15.97
C GLY A 62 -14.56 15.60 -14.75
N THR A 63 -15.85 15.51 -15.00
CA THR A 63 -16.88 15.47 -13.96
C THR A 63 -17.24 14.02 -13.61
N ILE A 64 -17.31 13.69 -12.32
CA ILE A 64 -17.70 12.36 -11.85
C ILE A 64 -19.22 12.21 -12.00
N THR A 65 -19.66 11.31 -12.89
CA THR A 65 -21.07 10.95 -13.04
C THR A 65 -21.53 10.02 -11.93
N ARG A 66 -20.71 9.02 -11.58
CA ARG A 66 -21.00 8.05 -10.52
C ARG A 66 -19.75 7.62 -9.77
N LEU A 67 -19.89 7.54 -8.45
CA LEU A 67 -18.92 6.95 -7.53
C LEU A 67 -19.53 5.65 -6.98
N HIS A 68 -18.89 4.51 -7.24
CA HIS A 68 -19.42 3.18 -6.92
C HIS A 68 -18.96 2.64 -5.57
N VAL A 69 -18.08 3.37 -4.89
CA VAL A 69 -17.35 2.85 -3.75
C VAL A 69 -17.22 3.85 -2.62
N ARG A 70 -16.99 3.36 -1.41
CA ARG A 70 -16.76 4.19 -0.21
C ARG A 70 -15.49 3.78 0.52
N GLU A 71 -14.99 4.68 1.37
CA GLU A 71 -13.88 4.36 2.27
C GLU A 71 -14.24 3.16 3.18
N GLY A 72 -13.29 2.24 3.32
CA GLY A 72 -13.45 0.99 4.08
C GLY A 72 -14.07 -0.16 3.29
N GLU A 73 -14.51 0.05 2.05
CA GLU A 73 -15.07 -1.02 1.21
C GLU A 73 -13.98 -1.87 0.55
N THR A 74 -14.22 -3.18 0.48
CA THR A 74 -13.34 -4.14 -0.20
C THR A 74 -13.73 -4.24 -1.68
N VAL A 75 -12.74 -4.15 -2.56
CA VAL A 75 -12.90 -4.20 -4.01
C VAL A 75 -12.00 -5.28 -4.62
N LYS A 76 -12.44 -5.83 -5.75
CA LYS A 76 -11.67 -6.77 -6.54
C LYS A 76 -11.07 -6.09 -7.76
N LYS A 77 -9.97 -6.66 -8.25
CA LYS A 77 -9.33 -6.22 -9.48
C LYS A 77 -10.33 -6.22 -10.64
N GLY A 78 -10.46 -5.08 -11.30
CA GLY A 78 -11.36 -4.86 -12.44
C GLY A 78 -12.71 -4.24 -12.07
N ASP A 79 -13.07 -4.16 -10.79
CA ASP A 79 -14.29 -3.51 -10.33
C ASP A 79 -14.29 -2.02 -10.71
N ILE A 80 -15.46 -1.51 -11.09
CA ILE A 80 -15.64 -0.10 -11.45
C ILE A 80 -15.70 0.72 -10.17
N LEU A 81 -14.85 1.73 -10.06
CA LEU A 81 -14.76 2.62 -8.91
C LEU A 81 -15.43 3.96 -9.20
N VAL A 82 -15.06 4.56 -10.33
CA VAL A 82 -15.49 5.91 -10.73
C VAL A 82 -15.84 5.90 -12.21
N GLU A 83 -16.98 6.51 -12.54
CA GLU A 83 -17.39 6.82 -13.91
C GLU A 83 -17.35 8.34 -14.10
N PHE A 84 -16.61 8.79 -15.11
CA PHE A 84 -16.56 10.17 -15.57
C PHE A 84 -17.56 10.41 -16.70
N ASP A 85 -17.96 11.68 -16.88
CA ASP A 85 -18.79 12.06 -18.02
C ASP A 85 -18.07 11.75 -19.34
N ASP A 86 -18.72 10.93 -20.16
CA ASP A 86 -18.17 10.45 -21.42
C ASP A 86 -18.98 10.91 -22.65
N THR A 87 -19.92 11.83 -22.45
CA THR A 87 -20.86 12.28 -23.49
C THR A 87 -20.13 12.83 -24.71
N THR A 88 -19.15 13.70 -24.47
CA THR A 88 -18.35 14.34 -25.53
C THR A 88 -17.44 13.33 -26.23
N LEU A 89 -16.83 12.39 -25.48
CA LEU A 89 -15.95 11.37 -26.04
C LEU A 89 -16.72 10.33 -26.86
N ARG A 90 -17.93 9.94 -26.43
CA ARG A 90 -18.82 9.06 -27.21
C ARG A 90 -19.26 9.72 -28.52
N ALA A 91 -19.59 11.01 -28.49
CA ALA A 91 -19.93 11.76 -29.69
C ALA A 91 -18.74 11.82 -30.66
N ALA A 92 -17.55 12.16 -30.17
CA ALA A 92 -16.32 12.17 -30.97
C ALA A 92 -15.97 10.79 -31.54
N LEU A 93 -16.21 9.72 -30.79
CA LEU A 93 -16.02 8.35 -31.27
C LEU A 93 -16.97 8.02 -32.43
N GLY A 94 -18.22 8.45 -32.33
CA GLY A 94 -19.21 8.30 -33.41
C GLY A 94 -18.77 9.02 -34.68
N GLU A 95 -18.31 10.26 -34.56
CA GLU A 95 -17.78 11.05 -35.68
C GLU A 95 -16.56 10.37 -36.33
N ALA A 96 -15.59 9.93 -35.52
CA ALA A 96 -14.39 9.26 -36.02
C ALA A 96 -14.72 7.93 -36.73
N LYS A 97 -15.68 7.15 -36.19
CA LYS A 97 -16.18 5.92 -36.83
C LYS A 97 -16.86 6.21 -38.16
N ALA A 98 -17.67 7.27 -38.25
CA ALA A 98 -18.26 7.71 -39.51
C ALA A 98 -17.18 8.12 -40.54
N GLY A 99 -16.12 8.78 -40.09
CA GLY A 99 -14.95 9.09 -40.91
C GLY A 99 -14.28 7.83 -41.49
N VAL A 100 -14.06 6.80 -40.66
CA VAL A 100 -13.54 5.50 -41.12
C VAL A 100 -14.46 4.87 -42.17
N HIS A 101 -15.78 4.93 -41.98
CA HIS A 101 -16.73 4.42 -42.97
C HIS A 101 -16.63 5.16 -44.32
N ALA A 102 -16.47 6.49 -44.31
CA ALA A 102 -16.29 7.28 -45.53
C ALA A 102 -15.00 6.92 -46.27
N HIS A 103 -13.86 6.80 -45.56
CA HIS A 103 -12.59 6.41 -46.16
C HIS A 103 -12.60 4.97 -46.67
N ASN A 104 -13.24 4.04 -45.95
CA ASN A 104 -13.41 2.65 -46.41
C ASN A 104 -14.23 2.56 -47.70
N ALA A 105 -15.30 3.34 -47.83
CA ALA A 105 -16.10 3.40 -49.05
C ALA A 105 -15.26 3.91 -50.25
N ARG A 106 -14.45 4.95 -50.02
CA ARG A 106 -13.53 5.48 -51.02
C ARG A 106 -12.45 4.46 -51.40
N ALA A 107 -11.80 3.83 -50.43
CA ALA A 107 -10.81 2.79 -50.68
C ALA A 107 -11.42 1.61 -51.46
N GLY A 108 -12.64 1.18 -51.10
CA GLY A 108 -13.38 0.15 -51.82
C GLY A 108 -13.65 0.49 -53.29
N PHE A 109 -13.93 1.76 -53.60
CA PHE A 109 -14.04 2.25 -54.97
C PHE A 109 -12.70 2.12 -55.73
N HIS A 110 -11.59 2.61 -55.18
CA HIS A 110 -10.29 2.54 -55.84
C HIS A 110 -9.74 1.11 -55.96
N VAL A 111 -10.10 0.20 -55.06
CA VAL A 111 -9.80 -1.24 -55.18
C VAL A 111 -10.50 -1.82 -56.41
N LYS A 112 -11.81 -1.58 -56.58
CA LYS A 112 -12.56 -2.05 -57.74
C LYS A 112 -12.02 -1.45 -59.05
N GLU A 113 -11.69 -0.17 -59.03
CA GLU A 113 -11.15 0.51 -60.21
C GLU A 113 -9.77 -0.02 -60.60
N THR A 114 -8.87 -0.21 -59.63
CA THR A 114 -7.56 -0.82 -59.87
C THR A 114 -7.71 -2.23 -60.45
N GLN A 115 -8.67 -3.02 -59.96
CA GLN A 115 -8.92 -4.36 -60.46
C GLN A 115 -9.44 -4.34 -61.91
N ARG A 116 -10.33 -3.40 -62.24
CA ARG A 116 -10.84 -3.20 -63.60
C ARG A 116 -9.72 -2.81 -64.57
N LEU A 117 -8.90 -1.84 -64.18
CA LEU A 117 -7.77 -1.37 -65.00
C LEU A 117 -6.68 -2.44 -65.15
N LYS A 118 -6.49 -3.30 -64.14
CA LYS A 118 -5.56 -4.42 -64.23
C LYS A 118 -5.98 -5.37 -65.36
N THR A 119 -7.23 -5.83 -65.37
CA THR A 119 -7.75 -6.71 -66.42
C THR A 119 -7.64 -6.10 -67.83
N LEU A 120 -7.91 -4.79 -67.96
CA LEU A 120 -7.80 -4.08 -69.24
C LEU A 120 -6.34 -3.86 -69.68
N SER A 121 -5.42 -3.68 -68.74
CA SER A 121 -4.00 -3.55 -69.04
C SER A 121 -3.40 -4.90 -69.48
N ASP A 122 -3.82 -5.99 -68.82
CA ASP A 122 -3.43 -7.37 -69.18
C ASP A 122 -3.88 -7.74 -70.61
N SER A 123 -5.00 -7.19 -71.08
CA SER A 123 -5.48 -7.34 -72.47
C SER A 123 -4.92 -6.30 -73.45
N GLY A 124 -3.98 -5.45 -73.02
CA GLY A 124 -3.37 -4.40 -73.84
C GLY A 124 -4.27 -3.19 -74.17
N ALA A 125 -5.47 -3.11 -73.57
CA ALA A 125 -6.45 -2.06 -73.85
C ALA A 125 -6.16 -0.74 -73.11
N VAL A 126 -5.32 -0.78 -72.06
CA VAL A 126 -4.94 0.40 -71.26
C VAL A 126 -3.42 0.42 -71.02
N PRO A 127 -2.74 1.58 -71.14
CA PRO A 127 -1.31 1.71 -70.87
C PRO A 127 -0.94 1.37 -69.41
N PRO A 128 0.23 0.75 -69.14
CA PRO A 128 0.67 0.42 -67.79
C PRO A 128 0.71 1.61 -66.82
N ARG A 129 1.02 2.81 -67.35
CA ARG A 129 1.07 4.06 -66.58
C ARG A 129 -0.26 4.41 -65.91
N GLU A 130 -1.40 4.09 -66.53
CA GLU A 130 -2.72 4.34 -65.95
C GLU A 130 -3.00 3.39 -64.78
N LEU A 131 -2.62 2.12 -64.93
CA LEU A 131 -2.71 1.14 -63.85
C LEU A 131 -1.84 1.54 -62.65
N ASP A 132 -0.62 2.03 -62.90
CA ASP A 132 0.28 2.47 -61.82
C ASP A 132 -0.23 3.73 -61.11
N ARG A 133 -0.89 4.65 -61.83
CA ARG A 133 -1.61 5.77 -61.23
C ARG A 133 -2.73 5.27 -60.32
N ALA A 134 -3.58 4.36 -60.80
CA ALA A 134 -4.68 3.80 -60.00
C ALA A 134 -4.20 3.05 -58.76
N LYS A 135 -3.11 2.28 -58.86
CA LYS A 135 -2.45 1.65 -57.69
C LYS A 135 -1.99 2.69 -56.68
N SER A 136 -1.41 3.80 -57.14
CA SER A 136 -0.91 4.87 -56.27
C SER A 136 -2.06 5.57 -55.53
N GLU A 137 -3.15 5.87 -56.23
CA GLU A 137 -4.37 6.44 -55.63
C GLU A 137 -5.00 5.48 -54.61
N ARG A 138 -5.12 4.20 -54.96
CA ARG A 138 -5.59 3.16 -54.05
C ARG A 138 -4.72 3.12 -52.79
N ASN A 139 -3.39 3.11 -52.93
CA ASN A 139 -2.47 3.11 -51.80
C ASN A 139 -2.63 4.36 -50.92
N ALA A 140 -2.85 5.54 -51.52
CA ALA A 140 -3.13 6.76 -50.77
C ALA A 140 -4.42 6.64 -49.94
N THR A 141 -5.51 6.12 -50.52
CA THR A 141 -6.77 5.92 -49.77
C THR A 141 -6.67 4.89 -48.65
N PHE A 142 -5.82 3.86 -48.80
CA PHE A 142 -5.52 2.95 -47.71
C PHE A 142 -4.75 3.65 -46.57
N ALA A 143 -3.79 4.52 -46.90
CA ALA A 143 -3.09 5.31 -45.90
C ALA A 143 -4.05 6.26 -45.15
N GLU A 144 -4.96 6.93 -45.86
CA GLU A 144 -6.01 7.75 -45.24
C GLU A 144 -6.90 6.94 -44.28
N THR A 145 -7.31 5.75 -44.71
CA THR A 145 -8.11 4.82 -43.88
C THR A 145 -7.35 4.43 -42.61
N ALA A 146 -6.04 4.16 -42.71
CA ALA A 146 -5.21 3.82 -41.57
C ALA A 146 -5.08 4.99 -40.57
N VAL A 147 -5.00 6.24 -41.06
CA VAL A 147 -5.02 7.44 -40.21
C VAL A 147 -6.36 7.57 -39.49
N ALA A 148 -7.47 7.43 -40.22
CA ALA A 148 -8.81 7.50 -39.62
C ALA A 148 -9.02 6.42 -38.53
N LEU A 149 -8.55 5.19 -38.77
CA LEU A 149 -8.61 4.11 -37.78
C LEU A 149 -7.75 4.42 -36.54
N SER A 150 -6.60 5.06 -36.73
CA SER A 150 -5.73 5.47 -35.61
C SER A 150 -6.41 6.54 -34.74
N THR A 151 -7.17 7.45 -35.35
CA THR A 151 -8.00 8.41 -34.61
C THR A 151 -9.08 7.72 -33.79
N VAL A 152 -9.77 6.72 -34.35
CA VAL A 152 -10.74 5.90 -33.58
C VAL A 152 -10.08 5.24 -32.38
N LYS A 153 -8.93 4.57 -32.58
CA LYS A 153 -8.20 3.91 -31.50
C LYS A 153 -7.78 4.87 -30.38
N ARG A 154 -7.37 6.09 -30.74
CA ARG A 154 -7.04 7.13 -29.76
C ARG A 154 -8.25 7.51 -28.92
N ILE A 155 -9.39 7.78 -29.55
CA ILE A 155 -10.62 8.16 -28.84
C ILE A 155 -11.14 6.99 -28.00
N GLU A 156 -11.02 5.73 -28.46
CA GLU A 156 -11.38 4.56 -27.66
C GLU A 156 -10.49 4.40 -26.44
N ALA A 157 -9.19 4.70 -26.55
CA ALA A 157 -8.29 4.72 -25.40
C ALA A 157 -8.65 5.84 -24.41
N ASP A 158 -9.01 7.03 -24.92
CA ASP A 158 -9.47 8.14 -24.08
C ASP A 158 -10.80 7.79 -23.38
N LEU A 159 -11.73 7.13 -24.08
CA LEU A 159 -12.99 6.64 -23.53
C LEU A 159 -12.77 5.55 -22.47
N ALA A 160 -11.80 4.66 -22.66
CA ALA A 160 -11.48 3.66 -21.64
C ALA A 160 -10.99 4.29 -20.32
N LYS A 161 -10.37 5.48 -20.40
CA LYS A 161 -9.91 6.25 -19.24
C LYS A 161 -11.03 6.98 -18.50
N THR A 162 -12.26 7.03 -19.04
CA THR A 162 -13.42 7.60 -18.32
C THR A 162 -14.00 6.64 -17.28
N VAL A 163 -13.56 5.37 -17.27
CA VAL A 163 -13.96 4.39 -16.28
C VAL A 163 -12.74 3.96 -15.49
N LEU A 164 -12.65 4.41 -14.24
CA LEU A 164 -11.58 4.01 -13.34
C LEU A 164 -11.91 2.67 -12.71
N ARG A 165 -11.01 1.70 -12.87
CA ARG A 165 -11.12 0.35 -12.32
C ARG A 165 -10.05 0.05 -11.29
N ALA A 166 -10.34 -0.85 -10.38
CA ALA A 166 -9.36 -1.33 -9.41
C ALA A 166 -8.22 -2.11 -10.09
N PRO A 167 -6.95 -1.74 -9.91
CA PRO A 167 -5.80 -2.44 -10.50
C PRO A 167 -5.38 -3.68 -9.69
N ILE A 168 -5.73 -3.70 -8.40
CA ILE A 168 -5.43 -4.77 -7.44
C ILE A 168 -6.68 -5.08 -6.61
N ASP A 169 -6.72 -6.28 -6.04
CA ASP A 169 -7.66 -6.60 -4.97
C ASP A 169 -7.23 -5.88 -3.69
N GLY A 170 -8.17 -5.34 -2.92
CA GLY A 170 -7.84 -4.65 -1.67
C GLY A 170 -9.00 -3.88 -1.07
N THR A 171 -8.68 -3.04 -0.11
CA THR A 171 -9.65 -2.16 0.57
C THR A 171 -9.34 -0.70 0.25
N ILE A 172 -10.39 0.10 0.07
CA ILE A 172 -10.25 1.54 -0.15
C ILE A 172 -9.92 2.19 1.18
N ILE A 173 -8.70 2.73 1.31
CA ILE A 173 -8.22 3.36 2.53
C ILE A 173 -8.42 4.89 2.54
N ALA A 174 -8.65 5.49 1.37
CA ALA A 174 -8.93 6.91 1.23
C ALA A 174 -9.73 7.16 -0.06
N CYS A 175 -10.74 8.02 0.00
CA CYS A 175 -11.54 8.51 -1.11
C CYS A 175 -11.68 10.02 -0.97
N SER A 176 -10.97 10.77 -1.81
CA SER A 176 -10.86 12.23 -1.71
C SER A 176 -11.79 12.97 -2.67
N VAL A 177 -12.83 12.29 -3.18
CA VAL A 177 -13.70 12.82 -4.22
C VAL A 177 -15.16 12.47 -3.97
N GLU A 178 -16.04 13.33 -4.49
CA GLU A 178 -17.49 13.16 -4.38
C GLU A 178 -18.18 13.06 -5.75
N GLN A 179 -19.36 12.45 -5.77
CA GLN A 179 -20.17 12.37 -6.98
C GLN A 179 -20.60 13.78 -7.42
N GLY A 180 -20.43 14.10 -8.70
CA GLY A 180 -20.72 15.42 -9.26
C GLY A 180 -19.55 16.41 -9.20
N GLU A 181 -18.44 16.05 -8.55
CA GLU A 181 -17.24 16.87 -8.51
C GLU A 181 -16.56 16.92 -9.89
N THR A 182 -15.93 18.06 -10.21
CA THR A 182 -15.14 18.25 -11.43
C THR A 182 -13.67 18.35 -11.07
N LEU A 183 -12.88 17.49 -11.69
CA LEU A 183 -11.49 17.28 -11.30
C LEU A 183 -10.53 17.66 -12.43
N PRO A 184 -9.38 18.25 -12.08
CA PRO A 184 -8.33 18.50 -13.05
C PRO A 184 -7.66 17.18 -13.50
N PRO A 185 -6.97 17.20 -14.65
CA PRO A 185 -6.07 16.12 -15.02
C PRO A 185 -5.04 15.81 -13.93
N MET A 186 -4.65 14.55 -13.80
CA MET A 186 -3.69 14.03 -12.82
C MET A 186 -4.10 14.19 -11.35
N ALA A 187 -5.37 14.49 -11.06
CA ALA A 187 -5.87 14.50 -9.70
C ALA A 187 -5.89 13.08 -9.09
N GLN A 188 -5.45 12.96 -7.84
CA GLN A 188 -5.58 11.74 -7.05
C GLN A 188 -7.00 11.63 -6.50
N LEU A 189 -7.62 10.47 -6.69
CA LEU A 189 -9.04 10.21 -6.41
C LEU A 189 -9.19 9.33 -5.17
N LEU A 190 -8.53 8.17 -5.20
CA LEU A 190 -8.68 7.14 -4.20
C LEU A 190 -7.38 6.37 -4.00
N THR A 191 -7.26 5.69 -2.87
CA THR A 191 -6.12 4.83 -2.57
C THR A 191 -6.63 3.46 -2.17
N ILE A 192 -6.10 2.43 -2.83
CA ILE A 192 -6.40 1.02 -2.53
C ILE A 192 -5.16 0.42 -1.87
N ALA A 193 -5.38 -0.34 -0.80
CA ALA A 193 -4.33 -1.15 -0.19
C ALA A 193 -4.83 -2.56 0.08
N ASN A 194 -3.98 -3.55 -0.17
CA ASN A 194 -4.18 -4.92 0.27
C ASN A 194 -3.80 -5.03 1.75
N LEU A 195 -4.80 -5.20 2.61
CA LEU A 195 -4.63 -5.25 4.07
C LEU A 195 -4.31 -6.67 4.57
N ASP A 196 -4.43 -7.69 3.73
CA ASP A 196 -4.12 -9.08 4.11
C ASP A 196 -2.60 -9.33 4.12
N ARG A 197 -1.84 -8.50 3.41
CA ARG A 197 -0.40 -8.64 3.24
C ARG A 197 0.34 -7.40 3.73
N LEU A 198 0.45 -7.30 5.05
CA LEU A 198 1.15 -6.21 5.73
C LEU A 198 2.57 -6.62 6.12
N ARG A 199 3.44 -5.61 6.21
CA ARG A 199 4.81 -5.71 6.72
C ARG A 199 5.09 -4.55 7.67
N ILE A 200 6.21 -4.63 8.38
CA ILE A 200 6.63 -3.57 9.28
C ILE A 200 7.92 -2.98 8.77
N VAL A 201 8.00 -1.66 8.74
CA VAL A 201 9.23 -0.93 8.46
C VAL A 201 9.71 -0.36 9.79
N ALA A 202 10.80 -0.90 10.32
CA ALA A 202 11.41 -0.51 11.57
C ALA A 202 12.61 0.40 11.33
N GLU A 203 12.70 1.50 12.08
CA GLU A 203 13.85 2.40 12.11
C GLU A 203 14.83 1.91 13.19
N VAL A 204 15.85 1.17 12.77
CA VAL A 204 16.95 0.71 13.63
C VAL A 204 18.05 1.76 13.65
N ASP A 205 18.60 2.04 14.82
CA ASP A 205 19.69 3.02 14.97
C ASP A 205 20.96 2.59 14.23
N GLU A 206 21.74 3.53 13.68
CA GLU A 206 23.03 3.27 13.02
C GLU A 206 23.99 2.46 13.91
N PHE A 207 23.99 2.70 15.23
CA PHE A 207 24.86 1.97 16.15
C PHE A 207 24.48 0.49 16.30
N ASP A 208 23.21 0.15 16.09
CA ASP A 208 22.68 -1.20 16.17
C ASP A 208 22.52 -1.86 14.78
N ALA A 209 22.57 -1.06 13.71
CA ALA A 209 22.38 -1.48 12.33
C ALA A 209 23.30 -2.63 11.91
N ALA A 210 24.56 -2.61 12.34
CA ALA A 210 25.56 -3.64 12.00
C ALA A 210 25.27 -5.02 12.63
N ARG A 211 24.38 -5.08 13.63
CA ARG A 211 24.05 -6.31 14.35
C ARG A 211 22.77 -6.98 13.82
N VAL A 212 22.03 -6.32 12.93
CA VAL A 212 20.80 -6.87 12.35
C VAL A 212 21.15 -7.76 11.16
N GLU A 213 20.73 -9.02 11.23
CA GLU A 213 20.94 -9.99 10.16
C GLU A 213 19.64 -10.33 9.45
N LEU A 214 19.76 -10.78 8.19
CA LEU A 214 18.62 -11.27 7.44
C LEU A 214 18.08 -12.53 8.12
N GLY A 215 16.77 -12.56 8.38
CA GLY A 215 16.10 -13.69 9.01
C GLY A 215 16.11 -13.69 10.54
N SER A 216 16.65 -12.67 11.21
CA SER A 216 16.49 -12.49 12.65
C SER A 216 15.01 -12.50 13.05
N GLU A 217 14.69 -13.18 14.15
CA GLU A 217 13.36 -13.16 14.74
C GLU A 217 13.12 -11.84 15.43
N ALA A 218 11.89 -11.33 15.35
CA ALA A 218 11.50 -10.10 15.99
C ALA A 218 10.12 -10.23 16.61
N THR A 219 9.95 -9.64 17.78
CA THR A 219 8.65 -9.51 18.43
C THR A 219 8.15 -8.10 18.28
N ILE A 220 6.92 -7.96 17.80
CA ILE A 220 6.25 -6.68 17.57
C ILE A 220 5.21 -6.48 18.65
N THR A 221 5.18 -5.29 19.24
CA THR A 221 4.15 -4.87 20.18
C THR A 221 3.54 -3.55 19.73
N ALA A 222 2.21 -3.48 19.71
CA ALA A 222 1.48 -2.27 19.35
C ALA A 222 1.03 -1.52 20.59
N GLU A 223 1.08 -0.20 20.55
CA GLU A 223 0.64 0.64 21.67
C GLU A 223 -0.88 0.48 21.86
N GLY A 224 -1.29 0.19 23.10
CA GLY A 224 -2.70 -0.06 23.46
C GLY A 224 -3.18 -1.49 23.28
N LEU A 225 -2.30 -2.43 22.90
CA LEU A 225 -2.59 -3.86 22.80
C LEU A 225 -1.58 -4.65 23.64
N ASP A 226 -2.08 -5.49 24.56
CA ASP A 226 -1.24 -6.39 25.38
C ASP A 226 -0.77 -7.64 24.61
N THR A 227 -1.04 -7.69 23.31
CA THR A 227 -0.67 -8.81 22.43
C THR A 227 0.63 -8.50 21.71
N SER A 228 1.46 -9.52 21.55
CA SER A 228 2.68 -9.47 20.75
C SER A 228 2.54 -10.37 19.53
N TRP A 229 3.21 -9.99 18.44
CA TRP A 229 3.21 -10.75 17.19
C TRP A 229 4.64 -11.05 16.76
N ASP A 230 4.83 -12.28 16.29
CA ASP A 230 6.12 -12.71 15.76
C ASP A 230 6.29 -12.24 14.31
N ALA A 231 7.48 -11.73 14.03
CA ALA A 231 7.91 -11.33 12.71
C ALA A 231 9.34 -11.77 12.45
N LYS A 232 9.71 -11.72 11.18
CA LYS A 232 11.03 -12.08 10.71
C LYS A 232 11.60 -10.96 9.85
N VAL A 233 12.88 -10.66 10.02
CA VAL A 233 13.58 -9.71 9.15
C VAL A 233 13.68 -10.30 7.75
N GLU A 234 13.02 -9.66 6.79
CA GLU A 234 13.02 -10.09 5.39
C GLU A 234 13.99 -9.30 4.52
N GLU A 235 14.23 -8.04 4.85
CA GLU A 235 15.09 -7.17 4.06
C GLU A 235 15.83 -6.17 4.96
N VAL A 236 17.15 -6.08 4.74
CA VAL A 236 18.05 -5.14 5.40
C VAL A 236 18.68 -4.28 4.30
N PRO A 237 18.22 -3.03 4.10
CA PRO A 237 18.78 -2.15 3.08
C PRO A 237 20.25 -1.80 3.37
N GLY A 238 21.06 -1.62 2.33
CA GLY A 238 22.46 -1.18 2.48
C GLY A 238 22.64 0.33 2.66
N ALA A 239 21.58 1.08 2.94
CA ALA A 239 21.59 2.54 3.00
C ALA A 239 20.97 3.06 4.29
N LEU A 240 21.66 4.01 4.92
CA LEU A 240 21.19 4.76 6.09
C LEU A 240 20.43 6.01 5.63
N VAL A 241 19.30 6.29 6.27
CA VAL A 241 18.46 7.46 5.99
C VAL A 241 18.32 8.33 7.25
N PRO A 242 18.06 9.65 7.13
CA PRO A 242 17.70 10.45 8.30
C PRO A 242 16.44 9.90 8.94
N LYS A 243 16.39 9.94 10.28
CA LYS A 243 15.27 9.43 11.06
C LYS A 243 13.95 10.11 10.67
N GLY A 244 12.94 9.31 10.30
CA GLY A 244 11.64 9.80 9.88
C GLY A 244 10.63 9.89 11.04
N LEU A 245 10.77 9.02 12.05
CA LEU A 245 9.91 9.01 13.22
C LEU A 245 10.53 9.87 14.34
N LYS A 246 9.77 10.87 14.81
CA LYS A 246 10.11 11.58 16.05
C LYS A 246 10.15 10.55 17.20
N PRO A 247 11.29 10.42 17.90
CA PRO A 247 11.41 9.47 19.01
C PRO A 247 10.31 9.69 20.03
N ARG A 248 9.75 8.61 20.56
CA ARG A 248 8.80 8.70 21.68
C ARG A 248 9.47 9.09 22.99
N ASP A 249 10.74 8.72 23.15
CA ASP A 249 11.57 9.08 24.29
C ASP A 249 12.32 10.40 24.02
N PRO A 250 12.04 11.50 24.75
CA PRO A 250 12.70 12.78 24.56
C PRO A 250 14.21 12.76 24.89
N ALA A 251 14.71 11.72 25.59
CA ALA A 251 16.14 11.55 25.84
C ALA A 251 16.91 11.00 24.64
N ARG A 252 16.23 10.52 23.58
CA ARG A 252 16.90 9.98 22.39
C ARG A 252 17.27 11.10 21.40
N PRO A 253 18.52 11.11 20.89
CA PRO A 253 18.96 12.11 19.92
C PRO A 253 18.17 12.04 18.61
N VAL A 254 17.79 13.20 18.10
CA VAL A 254 16.97 13.36 16.88
C VAL A 254 17.85 13.34 15.62
N ASP A 255 19.14 13.72 15.74
CA ASP A 255 20.14 13.75 14.66
C ASP A 255 20.81 12.39 14.42
N THR A 256 20.06 11.30 14.49
CA THR A 256 20.60 9.95 14.29
C THR A 256 20.18 9.42 12.92
N ARG A 257 21.07 8.72 12.22
CA ARG A 257 20.72 8.00 11.01
C ARG A 257 20.14 6.64 11.38
N VAL A 258 19.18 6.18 10.60
CA VAL A 258 18.50 4.91 10.85
C VAL A 258 18.57 4.01 9.64
N LEU A 259 18.59 2.71 9.90
CA LEU A 259 18.45 1.64 8.94
C LEU A 259 16.97 1.21 8.90
N LEU A 260 16.36 1.25 7.71
CA LEU A 260 14.95 0.86 7.51
C LEU A 260 14.83 -0.66 7.32
N VAL A 261 14.82 -1.40 8.42
CA VAL A 261 14.69 -2.86 8.39
C VAL A 261 13.23 -3.22 8.11
N LYS A 262 12.99 -4.10 7.13
CA LYS A 262 11.64 -4.55 6.77
C LYS A 262 11.40 -5.95 7.35
N LEU A 263 10.29 -6.08 8.07
CA LEU A 263 9.91 -7.32 8.74
C LEU A 263 8.59 -7.84 8.19
N GLY A 264 8.56 -9.14 7.87
CA GLY A 264 7.35 -9.87 7.49
C GLY A 264 6.63 -10.38 8.74
N LEU A 265 5.31 -10.20 8.79
CA LEU A 265 4.45 -10.73 9.85
C LEU A 265 4.20 -12.23 9.60
N LEU A 266 4.41 -13.06 10.62
CA LEU A 266 4.19 -14.52 10.51
C LEU A 266 2.73 -14.92 10.73
N GLN A 267 1.92 -14.02 11.27
CA GLN A 267 0.53 -14.26 11.67
C GLN A 267 -0.36 -13.09 11.20
N PRO A 268 -1.67 -13.34 10.92
CA PRO A 268 -2.62 -12.26 10.68
C PRO A 268 -2.72 -11.35 11.89
N THR A 269 -2.70 -10.04 11.67
CA THR A 269 -2.73 -9.06 12.78
C THR A 269 -3.89 -8.09 12.63
N PRO A 270 -4.51 -7.63 13.74
CA PRO A 270 -5.52 -6.58 13.71
C PRO A 270 -4.90 -5.18 13.50
N LEU A 271 -3.62 -5.09 13.18
CA LEU A 271 -2.89 -3.84 13.05
C LEU A 271 -3.35 -3.08 11.81
N LYS A 272 -3.54 -1.77 11.97
CA LYS A 272 -3.97 -0.90 10.87
C LYS A 272 -2.76 -0.38 10.11
N LEU A 273 -2.94 -0.16 8.80
CA LEU A 273 -1.93 0.50 7.98
C LEU A 273 -1.54 1.86 8.58
N GLY A 274 -0.24 2.11 8.69
CA GLY A 274 0.28 3.34 9.29
C GLY A 274 0.35 3.35 10.82
N GLN A 275 -0.16 2.32 11.50
CA GLN A 275 -0.04 2.19 12.96
C GLN A 275 1.43 2.08 13.38
N ARG A 276 1.78 2.76 14.47
CA ARG A 276 3.12 2.69 15.06
C ARG A 276 3.24 1.49 15.98
N VAL A 277 4.38 0.82 15.93
CA VAL A 277 4.70 -0.36 16.73
C VAL A 277 6.09 -0.25 17.32
N GLU A 278 6.32 -0.92 18.44
CA GLU A 278 7.66 -1.21 18.94
C GLU A 278 8.10 -2.57 18.39
N VAL A 279 9.34 -2.63 17.91
CA VAL A 279 9.94 -3.85 17.36
C VAL A 279 11.14 -4.21 18.22
N ARG A 280 11.15 -5.45 18.71
CA ARG A 280 12.29 -6.04 19.41
C ARG A 280 12.90 -7.11 18.51
N ILE A 281 14.05 -6.82 17.92
CA ILE A 281 14.79 -7.77 17.10
C ILE A 281 15.68 -8.59 18.01
N HIS A 282 15.46 -9.89 18.05
CA HIS A 282 16.27 -10.83 18.82
C HIS A 282 17.54 -11.11 18.06
N LEU A 283 18.67 -10.97 18.74
CA LEU A 283 19.95 -11.32 18.16
C LEU A 283 20.15 -12.83 18.24
N PRO A 284 20.72 -13.46 17.20
CA PRO A 284 21.13 -14.85 17.31
C PRO A 284 22.11 -14.98 18.49
N PRO A 285 22.09 -16.10 19.22
CA PRO A 285 23.06 -16.32 20.28
C PRO A 285 24.44 -16.22 19.66
N THR A 286 25.22 -15.21 20.06
CA THR A 286 26.61 -15.08 19.69
C THR A 286 27.27 -16.39 20.07
N HIS A 287 27.70 -17.20 19.10
CA HIS A 287 28.65 -18.25 19.40
C HIS A 287 29.85 -17.55 20.02
N ALA A 288 29.99 -17.68 21.34
CA ALA A 288 31.18 -17.26 22.04
C ALA A 288 32.36 -17.88 21.28
N SER A 289 33.15 -17.01 20.66
CA SER A 289 34.45 -17.39 20.11
C SER A 289 35.31 -17.84 21.29
N GLU A 290 35.28 -19.14 21.59
CA GLU A 290 36.37 -19.79 22.28
C GLU A 290 37.63 -19.72 21.39
N GLY A 291 38.70 -19.14 21.93
CA GLY A 291 40.03 -19.09 21.32
C GLY A 291 40.30 -17.77 20.58
N ARG A 292 41.33 -16.99 20.93
CA ARG A 292 42.67 -17.40 21.31
C ARG A 292 43.41 -16.27 22.04
#